data_AF-A0A2T0G1I3-F1
#
_entry.id   AF-A0A2T0G1I3-F1
#
_cell.length_a   1.000
_cell.length_b   1.000
_cell.length_c   1.000
_cell.angle_alpha   90.00
_cell.angle_beta   90.00
_cell.angle_gamma   90.00
#
_symmetry.space_group_name_H-M   'P 1'
#
loop_
_entity.id
_entity.type
_entity.pdbx_description
1 polymer ?
#
loop_
_entity_poly.entity_id
_entity_poly.type
_entity_poly.pdbx_seq_one_letter_code
_entity_poly.pdbx_strand_id
1 'polypeptide(L)'
;MIDKILKDIKGLFKVQDKAKFLKQNIPYLAFFYVGNIFSHHVRAYTGGDIIDKIFQGILELNTMSFIPSIHGADILMGVGVVVLIKFIVYTKGKNAKKFRQGKEYGSARWGNEKDIEPYVDEKFQNNILLTQTERLTMNGRPANPKYARNKNVLVIGGSGSGKTRFYVKPNLMQMHSSYCVTDPKGTIVIECGKMLEDNGYEIKILNTINFKKSMKYNPFAYLRSEKDILKLVQTIIANTKGEGEKAGEDFWVSATCS
;
A
#
# COMPACT_ATOMS: atom_id res chain seq x y z
N MET A 1 10.38 1.39 -47.11
CA MET A 1 10.41 0.75 -45.76
C MET A 1 11.84 0.70 -45.21
N ILE A 2 12.81 0.25 -46.02
CA ILE A 2 14.25 0.25 -45.72
C ILE A 2 14.79 1.66 -45.41
N ASP A 3 14.39 2.69 -46.18
CA ASP A 3 14.84 4.07 -45.91
C ASP A 3 14.33 4.66 -44.60
N LYS A 4 13.14 4.24 -44.15
CA LYS A 4 12.56 4.68 -42.88
C LYS A 4 13.30 4.02 -41.71
N ILE A 5 13.60 2.73 -41.84
CA ILE A 5 14.45 1.98 -40.89
C ILE A 5 15.88 2.56 -40.85
N LEU A 6 16.48 2.88 -42.00
CA LEU A 6 17.79 3.54 -42.07
C LEU A 6 17.77 4.93 -41.43
N LYS A 7 16.69 5.70 -41.60
CA LYS A 7 16.52 7.03 -40.99
C LYS A 7 16.32 6.94 -39.47
N ASP A 8 15.62 5.91 -38.99
CA ASP A 8 15.40 5.65 -37.56
C ASP A 8 16.67 5.11 -36.88
N ILE A 9 17.45 4.25 -37.55
CA ILE A 9 18.78 3.81 -37.08
C ILE A 9 19.74 5.00 -37.05
N LYS A 10 19.78 5.84 -38.10
CA LYS A 10 20.57 7.09 -38.10
C LYS A 10 20.11 8.08 -37.01
N GLY A 11 18.83 8.07 -36.67
CA GLY A 11 18.25 8.85 -35.57
C GLY A 11 18.65 8.33 -34.19
N LEU A 12 18.82 7.02 -34.02
CA LEU A 12 19.27 6.38 -32.77
C LEU A 12 20.73 6.74 -32.42
N PHE A 13 21.57 6.95 -33.44
CA PHE A 13 22.96 7.36 -33.30
C PHE A 13 23.16 8.88 -33.29
N LYS A 14 22.08 9.68 -33.36
CA LYS A 14 22.14 11.13 -33.19
C LYS A 14 22.38 11.45 -31.71
N VAL A 15 23.64 11.41 -31.32
CA VAL A 15 24.11 11.87 -30.01
C VAL A 15 23.88 13.39 -29.93
N GLN A 16 22.78 13.80 -29.31
CA GLN A 16 22.42 15.21 -29.11
C GLN A 16 23.51 15.99 -28.34
N ASP A 17 24.27 15.30 -27.49
CA ASP A 17 25.29 15.92 -26.64
C ASP A 17 26.54 15.03 -26.55
N LYS A 18 27.52 15.31 -27.42
CA LYS A 18 28.74 14.49 -27.61
C LYS A 18 29.56 14.38 -26.32
N ALA A 19 29.59 15.44 -25.51
CA ALA A 19 30.32 15.45 -24.24
C ALA A 19 29.68 14.51 -23.20
N LYS A 20 28.34 14.49 -23.13
CA LYS A 20 27.60 13.61 -22.22
C LYS A 20 27.72 12.14 -22.61
N PHE A 21 27.65 11.85 -23.90
CA PHE A 21 27.84 10.50 -24.43
C PHE A 21 29.27 9.99 -24.18
N LEU A 22 30.28 10.84 -24.38
CA LEU A 22 31.67 10.48 -24.09
C LEU A 22 31.82 10.15 -22.60
N LYS A 23 31.34 11.02 -21.71
CA LYS A 23 31.37 10.79 -20.25
C LYS A 23 30.70 9.49 -19.82
N GLN A 24 29.60 9.10 -20.46
CA GLN A 24 28.91 7.84 -20.16
C GLN A 24 29.67 6.61 -20.68
N ASN A 25 30.44 6.73 -21.76
CA ASN A 25 31.17 5.60 -22.35
C ASN A 25 32.62 5.46 -21.86
N ILE A 26 33.20 6.48 -21.22
CA ILE A 26 34.57 6.46 -20.64
C ILE A 26 34.83 5.23 -19.75
N PRO A 27 33.94 4.83 -18.82
CA PRO A 27 34.18 3.65 -17.98
C PRO A 27 34.28 2.35 -18.78
N TYR A 28 33.55 2.25 -19.89
CA TYR A 28 33.58 1.07 -20.76
C TYR A 28 34.89 0.98 -21.56
N LEU A 29 35.53 2.11 -21.86
CA LEU A 29 36.87 2.12 -22.48
C LEU A 29 37.93 1.58 -21.52
N ALA A 30 37.79 1.80 -20.21
CA ALA A 30 38.68 1.20 -19.21
C ALA A 30 38.50 -0.33 -19.13
N PHE A 31 37.26 -0.82 -19.16
CA PHE A 31 36.99 -2.26 -19.22
C PHE A 31 37.48 -2.91 -20.52
N PHE A 32 37.37 -2.20 -21.64
CA PHE A 32 37.97 -2.62 -22.91
C PHE A 32 39.49 -2.78 -22.80
N TYR A 33 40.16 -1.77 -22.23
CA TYR A 33 41.61 -1.75 -22.05
C TYR A 33 42.10 -2.91 -21.17
N VAL A 34 41.43 -3.15 -20.04
CA VAL A 34 41.76 -4.27 -19.14
C VAL A 34 41.53 -5.62 -19.82
N GLY A 35 40.40 -5.80 -20.52
CA GLY A 35 40.12 -7.02 -21.26
C GLY A 35 41.12 -7.29 -22.38
N ASN A 36 41.59 -6.24 -23.05
CA ASN A 36 42.58 -6.33 -24.12
C ASN A 36 43.97 -6.72 -23.59
N ILE A 37 44.45 -6.08 -22.52
CA ILE A 37 45.73 -6.41 -21.89
C ILE A 37 45.72 -7.83 -21.32
N PHE A 38 44.62 -8.22 -20.68
CA PHE A 38 44.49 -9.57 -20.14
C PHE A 38 44.48 -10.62 -21.26
N SER A 39 43.80 -10.36 -22.38
CA SER A 39 43.82 -11.25 -23.55
C SER A 39 45.22 -11.36 -24.17
N HIS A 40 45.94 -10.23 -24.27
CA HIS A 40 47.32 -10.21 -24.74
C HIS A 40 48.24 -11.06 -23.85
N HIS A 41 48.06 -10.94 -22.53
CA HIS A 41 48.81 -11.71 -21.55
C HIS A 41 48.50 -13.21 -21.61
N VAL A 42 47.22 -13.59 -21.69
CA VAL A 42 46.79 -14.98 -21.84
C VAL A 42 47.31 -15.60 -23.15
N ARG A 43 47.43 -14.80 -24.22
CA ARG A 43 48.01 -15.28 -25.49
C ARG A 43 49.52 -15.52 -25.44
N ALA A 44 50.25 -14.80 -24.58
CA ALA A 44 51.70 -14.95 -24.47
C ALA A 44 52.11 -16.37 -24.02
N TYR A 45 51.20 -17.12 -23.41
CA TYR A 45 51.40 -18.52 -23.01
C TYR A 45 51.14 -19.49 -24.17
N THR A 46 52.21 -20.17 -24.61
CA THR A 46 52.16 -21.20 -25.67
C THR A 46 52.20 -22.61 -25.05
N GLY A 47 51.08 -23.33 -25.14
CA GLY A 47 50.91 -24.70 -24.63
C GLY A 47 49.62 -24.87 -23.82
N GLY A 48 49.01 -26.06 -23.84
CA GLY A 48 47.76 -26.37 -23.11
C GLY A 48 46.47 -25.86 -23.78
N ASP A 49 45.34 -26.25 -23.19
CA ASP A 49 44.01 -25.84 -23.65
C ASP A 49 43.69 -24.39 -23.22
N ILE A 50 42.63 -23.81 -23.79
CA ILE A 50 42.26 -22.40 -23.57
C ILE A 50 42.03 -22.09 -22.08
N ILE A 51 41.48 -23.04 -21.32
CA ILE A 51 41.20 -22.90 -19.89
C ILE A 51 42.49 -22.83 -19.08
N ASP A 52 43.49 -23.64 -19.42
CA ASP A 52 44.78 -23.67 -18.73
C ASP A 52 45.53 -22.35 -18.92
N LYS A 53 45.48 -21.78 -20.14
CA LYS A 53 46.07 -20.48 -20.45
C LYS A 53 45.43 -19.33 -19.67
N ILE A 54 44.10 -19.38 -19.51
CA ILE A 54 43.37 -18.39 -18.71
C ILE A 54 43.76 -18.53 -17.23
N PHE A 55 43.84 -19.75 -16.73
CA PHE A 55 44.22 -20.02 -15.34
C PHE A 55 45.66 -19.56 -15.05
N GLN A 56 46.61 -19.87 -15.93
CA GLN A 56 47.99 -19.38 -15.82
C GLN A 56 48.08 -17.86 -15.92
N GLY A 57 47.33 -17.24 -16.83
CA GLY A 57 47.25 -15.77 -16.91
C GLY A 57 46.64 -15.09 -15.66
N ILE A 58 45.87 -15.83 -14.85
CA ILE A 58 45.37 -15.34 -13.54
C ILE A 58 46.40 -15.57 -12.42
N LEU A 59 47.20 -16.63 -12.49
CA LEU A 59 48.25 -16.88 -11.50
C LEU A 59 49.45 -15.93 -11.67
N GLU A 60 49.75 -15.55 -12.91
CA GLU A 60 50.89 -14.70 -13.26
C GLU A 60 50.51 -13.24 -13.57
N LEU A 61 49.46 -12.71 -12.92
CA LEU A 61 49.02 -11.32 -13.11
C LEU A 61 50.12 -10.28 -12.89
N ASN A 62 51.15 -10.61 -12.09
CA ASN A 62 52.27 -9.73 -11.78
C ASN A 62 53.23 -9.50 -12.97
N THR A 63 53.19 -10.34 -14.01
CA THR A 63 54.03 -10.22 -15.21
C THR A 63 53.30 -9.57 -16.40
N MET A 64 52.09 -9.04 -16.16
CA MET A 64 51.32 -8.35 -17.20
C MET A 64 52.01 -7.09 -17.72
N SER A 65 52.12 -7.01 -19.05
CA SER A 65 52.52 -5.78 -19.72
C SER A 65 51.34 -4.82 -19.83
N PHE A 66 51.54 -3.56 -19.43
CA PHE A 66 50.49 -2.53 -19.49
C PHE A 66 50.31 -1.92 -20.89
N ILE A 67 50.78 -2.59 -21.94
CA ILE A 67 50.72 -2.08 -23.30
C ILE A 67 49.58 -2.81 -24.03
N PRO A 68 48.59 -2.08 -24.58
CA PRO A 68 47.48 -2.70 -25.29
C PRO A 68 47.94 -3.32 -26.59
N SER A 69 47.39 -4.49 -26.93
CA SER A 69 47.70 -5.20 -28.17
C SER A 69 46.73 -4.85 -29.29
N ILE A 70 47.27 -4.64 -30.49
CA ILE A 70 46.51 -4.33 -31.71
C ILE A 70 46.04 -5.62 -32.42
N HIS A 71 46.33 -6.79 -31.84
CA HIS A 71 45.94 -8.06 -32.45
C HIS A 71 44.42 -8.26 -32.41
N GLY A 72 43.84 -8.70 -33.53
CA GLY A 72 42.38 -8.79 -33.72
C GLY A 72 41.66 -9.60 -32.64
N ALA A 73 42.26 -10.71 -32.19
CA ALA A 73 41.70 -11.55 -31.13
C ALA A 73 41.57 -10.82 -29.77
N ASP A 74 42.53 -9.97 -29.40
CA ASP A 74 42.51 -9.25 -28.11
C ASP A 74 41.52 -8.08 -28.14
N ILE A 75 41.38 -7.47 -29.31
CA ILE A 75 40.36 -6.44 -29.55
C ILE A 75 38.96 -7.07 -29.42
N LEU A 76 38.73 -8.24 -30.00
CA LEU A 76 37.45 -8.96 -29.89
C LEU A 76 37.14 -9.34 -28.43
N MET A 77 38.12 -9.82 -27.68
CA MET A 77 37.97 -10.11 -26.26
C MET A 77 37.64 -8.85 -25.45
N GLY A 78 38.35 -7.74 -25.69
CA GLY A 78 38.05 -6.45 -25.06
C GLY A 78 36.63 -5.96 -25.36
N VAL A 79 36.16 -6.07 -26.61
CA VAL A 79 34.77 -5.73 -26.99
C VAL A 79 33.78 -6.66 -26.28
N GLY A 80 34.07 -7.96 -26.21
CA GLY A 80 33.23 -8.95 -25.52
C GLY A 80 33.01 -8.61 -24.04
N VAL A 81 34.08 -8.23 -23.33
CA VAL A 81 34.00 -7.78 -21.93
C VAL A 81 33.10 -6.55 -21.78
N VAL A 82 33.25 -5.56 -22.67
CA VAL A 82 32.40 -4.35 -22.66
C VAL A 82 30.92 -4.68 -22.87
N VAL A 83 30.62 -5.56 -23.83
CA VAL A 83 29.23 -5.99 -24.11
C VAL A 83 28.64 -6.70 -22.89
N LEU A 84 29.41 -7.57 -22.23
CA LEU A 84 28.97 -8.28 -21.01
C LEU A 84 28.66 -7.29 -19.87
N ILE A 85 29.57 -6.35 -19.58
CA ILE A 85 29.37 -5.33 -18.54
C ILE A 85 28.16 -4.46 -18.87
N LYS A 86 27.99 -4.05 -20.14
CA LYS A 86 26.84 -3.26 -20.58
C LYS A 86 25.53 -4.04 -20.44
N PHE A 87 25.54 -5.35 -20.70
CA PHE A 87 24.41 -6.24 -20.47
C PHE A 87 24.06 -6.35 -18.98
N ILE A 88 25.04 -6.51 -18.09
CA ILE A 88 24.83 -6.53 -16.63
C ILE A 88 24.24 -5.20 -16.13
N VAL A 89 24.79 -4.07 -16.58
CA VAL A 89 24.27 -2.74 -16.23
C VAL A 89 22.85 -2.55 -16.76
N TYR A 90 22.55 -3.03 -17.97
CA TYR A 90 21.22 -2.96 -18.56
C TYR A 90 20.19 -3.83 -17.82
N THR A 91 20.54 -5.06 -17.45
CA THR A 91 19.65 -5.96 -16.69
C THR A 91 19.40 -5.42 -15.28
N LYS A 92 20.43 -4.93 -14.59
CA LYS A 92 20.27 -4.22 -13.30
C LYS A 92 19.44 -2.94 -13.43
N GLY A 93 19.63 -2.17 -14.50
CA GLY A 93 18.85 -0.96 -14.79
C GLY A 93 17.37 -1.24 -15.08
N LYS A 94 17.06 -2.33 -15.78
CA LYS A 94 15.66 -2.77 -16.01
C LYS A 94 15.01 -3.34 -14.74
N ASN A 95 15.76 -4.04 -13.90
CA ASN A 95 15.31 -4.53 -12.59
C ASN A 95 15.18 -3.41 -11.54
N ALA A 96 15.53 -2.16 -11.86
CA ALA A 96 15.23 -1.00 -11.02
C ALA A 96 13.73 -0.67 -10.93
N LYS A 97 12.86 -1.36 -11.69
CA LYS A 97 11.40 -1.20 -11.57
C LYS A 97 10.84 -1.95 -10.35
N LYS A 98 10.80 -1.21 -9.24
CA LYS A 98 9.87 -1.26 -8.08
C LYS A 98 9.84 -2.52 -7.19
N PHE A 99 11.00 -2.94 -6.70
CA PHE A 99 11.08 -3.38 -5.30
C PHE A 99 11.62 -2.23 -4.46
N ARG A 100 10.93 -1.86 -3.37
CA ARG A 100 11.44 -0.88 -2.40
C ARG A 100 12.40 -1.60 -1.44
N GLN A 101 13.55 -1.99 -1.97
CA GLN A 101 14.65 -2.54 -1.18
C GLN A 101 15.04 -1.51 -0.09
N GLY A 102 15.03 -1.92 1.19
CA GLY A 102 15.27 -1.03 2.35
C GLY A 102 14.03 -0.37 2.96
N LYS A 103 12.80 -0.71 2.54
CA LYS A 103 11.54 -0.32 3.22
C LYS A 103 10.76 -1.56 3.64
N GLU A 104 11.39 -2.38 4.46
CA GLU A 104 10.85 -3.66 4.97
C GLU A 104 9.79 -3.45 6.07
N TYR A 105 9.83 -2.30 6.74
CA TYR A 105 8.77 -1.81 7.61
C TYR A 105 8.03 -0.72 6.87
N GLY A 106 6.70 -0.84 6.79
CA GLY A 106 5.81 -0.04 5.96
C GLY A 106 6.27 1.40 5.73
N SER A 107 6.21 1.84 4.47
CA SER A 107 6.63 3.19 4.07
C SER A 107 5.65 4.29 4.49
N ALA A 108 4.93 4.08 5.61
CA ALA A 108 3.91 4.98 6.09
C ALA A 108 4.52 6.36 6.24
N ARG A 109 3.94 7.32 5.51
CA ARG A 109 4.20 8.73 5.66
C ARG A 109 2.91 9.39 6.06
N TRP A 110 3.01 10.54 6.72
CA TRP A 110 1.87 11.42 6.88
C TRP A 110 1.28 11.73 5.50
N GLY A 111 -0.03 11.50 5.38
CA GLY A 111 -0.79 11.87 4.20
C GLY A 111 -0.94 13.38 4.14
N ASN A 112 -1.05 13.90 2.93
CA ASN A 112 -1.39 15.29 2.67
C ASN A 112 -2.81 15.37 2.07
N GLU A 113 -3.37 16.57 1.96
CA GLU A 113 -4.71 16.81 1.39
C GLU A 113 -4.91 16.17 -0.01
N LYS A 114 -3.88 16.23 -0.87
CA LYS A 114 -3.90 15.60 -2.20
C LYS A 114 -4.02 14.07 -2.17
N ASP A 115 -3.60 13.44 -1.07
CA ASP A 115 -3.69 11.98 -0.94
C ASP A 115 -5.13 11.54 -0.61
N ILE A 116 -5.91 12.38 0.09
CA ILE A 116 -7.29 12.07 0.47
C ILE A 116 -8.32 12.56 -0.57
N GLU A 117 -8.00 13.60 -1.34
CA GLU A 117 -8.89 14.24 -2.32
C GLU A 117 -9.69 13.26 -3.20
N PRO A 118 -9.12 12.17 -3.77
CA PRO A 118 -9.88 11.23 -4.61
C PRO A 118 -10.94 10.42 -3.85
N TYR A 119 -10.89 10.43 -2.52
CA TYR A 119 -11.80 9.73 -1.63
C TYR A 119 -12.89 10.65 -1.05
N VAL A 120 -12.86 11.94 -1.36
CA VAL A 120 -13.82 12.94 -0.88
C VAL A 120 -14.95 13.11 -1.89
N ASP A 121 -16.17 13.22 -1.40
CA ASP A 121 -17.35 13.62 -2.18
C ASP A 121 -17.40 15.14 -2.34
N GLU A 122 -17.82 15.62 -3.52
CA GLU A 122 -18.01 17.04 -3.79
C GLU A 122 -19.00 17.70 -2.82
N LYS A 123 -20.06 16.99 -2.44
CA LYS A 123 -21.02 17.45 -1.44
C LYS A 123 -20.48 17.19 -0.05
N PHE A 124 -20.18 18.25 0.68
CA PHE A 124 -19.62 18.18 2.04
C PHE A 124 -20.41 17.23 2.96
N GLN A 125 -21.74 17.28 2.91
CA GLN A 125 -22.62 16.49 3.76
C GLN A 125 -22.52 14.98 3.50
N ASN A 126 -22.07 14.57 2.31
CA ASN A 126 -21.93 13.16 1.92
C ASN A 126 -20.57 12.56 2.35
N ASN A 127 -19.90 13.17 3.31
CA ASN A 127 -18.57 12.75 3.75
C ASN A 127 -18.50 12.54 5.26
N ILE A 128 -17.89 11.44 5.68
CA ILE A 128 -17.43 11.25 7.06
C ILE A 128 -16.32 12.25 7.34
N LEU A 129 -16.44 12.98 8.45
CA LEU A 129 -15.43 13.90 8.93
C LEU A 129 -14.40 13.16 9.77
N LEU A 130 -13.13 13.16 9.33
CA LEU A 130 -12.01 12.55 10.04
C LEU A 130 -11.15 13.61 10.74
N THR A 131 -10.81 14.67 10.02
CA THR A 131 -10.06 15.83 10.54
C THR A 131 -10.65 17.12 9.95
N GLN A 132 -9.95 18.25 10.11
CA GLN A 132 -10.33 19.51 9.47
C GLN A 132 -10.25 19.45 7.94
N THR A 133 -9.26 18.72 7.41
CA THR A 133 -8.92 18.63 5.98
C THR A 133 -9.30 17.29 5.36
N GLU A 134 -9.14 16.19 6.11
CA GLU A 134 -9.40 14.84 5.62
C GLU A 134 -10.85 14.39 5.86
N ARG A 135 -11.45 13.85 4.79
CA ARG A 135 -12.84 13.41 4.73
C ARG A 135 -12.95 12.13 3.91
N LEU A 136 -14.00 11.36 4.13
CA LEU A 136 -14.23 10.10 3.41
C LEU A 136 -15.66 10.02 2.88
N THR A 137 -15.81 9.80 1.57
CA THR A 137 -17.11 9.72 0.91
C THR A 137 -17.98 8.59 1.49
N MET A 138 -19.26 8.90 1.68
CA MET A 138 -20.31 7.95 2.03
C MET A 138 -20.89 7.24 0.81
N ASN A 139 -20.45 7.55 -0.41
CA ASN A 139 -20.90 6.83 -1.60
C ASN A 139 -20.37 5.40 -1.62
N GLY A 140 -21.25 4.42 -1.84
CA GLY A 140 -20.87 3.00 -1.93
C GLY A 140 -20.17 2.64 -3.24
N ARG A 141 -20.34 3.45 -4.28
CA ARG A 141 -19.87 3.19 -5.64
C ARG A 141 -19.26 4.46 -6.24
N PRO A 142 -18.01 4.82 -5.87
CA PRO A 142 -17.32 5.92 -6.55
C PRO A 142 -17.12 5.59 -8.04
N ALA A 143 -17.05 6.63 -8.88
CA ALA A 143 -16.89 6.47 -10.33
C ALA A 143 -15.67 5.63 -10.71
N ASN A 144 -14.61 5.70 -9.91
CA ASN A 144 -13.46 4.81 -10.02
C ASN A 144 -13.43 3.84 -8.83
N PRO A 145 -13.67 2.52 -9.06
CA PRO A 145 -13.69 1.51 -8.01
C PRO A 145 -12.42 1.43 -7.15
N LYS A 146 -11.27 1.89 -7.69
CA LYS A 146 -10.01 1.96 -6.94
C LYS A 146 -10.11 2.79 -5.66
N TYR A 147 -10.98 3.79 -5.65
CA TYR A 147 -11.18 4.70 -4.51
C TYR A 147 -12.30 4.26 -3.57
N ALA A 148 -12.91 3.10 -3.81
CA ALA A 148 -13.82 2.51 -2.83
C ALA A 148 -13.03 2.12 -1.57
N ARG A 149 -13.54 2.58 -0.42
CA ARG A 149 -12.94 2.34 0.90
C ARG A 149 -13.97 1.84 1.88
N ASN A 150 -13.48 1.10 2.88
CA ASN A 150 -14.27 0.74 4.04
C ASN A 150 -14.60 2.03 4.82
N LYS A 151 -15.84 2.14 5.29
CA LYS A 151 -16.39 3.31 5.98
C LYS A 151 -16.41 3.15 7.50
N ASN A 152 -16.01 1.98 8.00
CA ASN A 152 -15.87 1.74 9.42
C ASN A 152 -14.64 2.50 9.92
N VAL A 153 -14.84 3.36 10.91
CA VAL A 153 -13.78 4.18 11.51
C VAL A 153 -13.59 3.76 12.97
N LEU A 154 -12.35 3.42 13.32
CA LEU A 154 -11.94 3.16 14.70
C LEU A 154 -11.26 4.40 15.26
N VAL A 155 -11.86 5.03 16.26
CA VAL A 155 -11.32 6.21 16.93
C VAL A 155 -10.74 5.82 18.28
N ILE A 156 -9.41 5.89 18.40
CA ILE A 156 -8.68 5.56 19.62
C ILE A 156 -8.25 6.86 20.31
N GLY A 157 -8.50 6.96 21.60
CA GLY A 157 -8.02 8.08 22.42
C GLY A 157 -8.30 7.85 23.89
N GLY A 158 -7.44 8.39 24.76
CA GLY A 158 -7.60 8.28 26.21
C GLY A 158 -8.90 8.89 26.74
N SER A 159 -9.17 8.70 28.04
CA SER A 159 -10.24 9.45 28.70
C SER A 159 -9.98 10.95 28.60
N GLY A 160 -11.02 11.77 28.42
CA GLY A 160 -10.88 13.23 28.28
C GLY A 160 -10.35 13.74 26.94
N SER A 161 -9.88 12.87 26.02
CA SER A 161 -9.38 13.27 24.68
C SER A 161 -10.42 13.92 23.75
N GLY A 162 -11.69 13.96 24.16
CA GLY A 162 -12.74 14.64 23.40
C GLY A 162 -13.32 13.85 22.22
N LYS A 163 -13.16 12.51 22.17
CA LYS A 163 -13.75 11.64 21.11
C LYS A 163 -15.19 12.01 20.75
N THR A 164 -16.06 12.21 21.75
CA THR A 164 -17.45 12.60 21.54
C THR A 164 -17.56 13.99 20.92
N ARG A 165 -16.80 14.96 21.42
CA ARG A 165 -16.86 16.36 20.98
C ARG A 165 -16.28 16.57 19.58
N PHE A 166 -15.16 15.92 19.28
CA PHE A 166 -14.40 16.17 18.04
C PHE A 166 -14.76 15.23 16.90
N TYR A 167 -15.25 14.02 17.18
CA TYR A 167 -15.60 13.06 16.14
C TYR A 167 -17.10 12.79 16.07
N VAL A 168 -17.73 12.37 17.18
CA VAL A 168 -19.13 11.93 17.17
C VAL A 168 -20.08 13.09 16.86
N LYS A 169 -19.99 14.20 17.60
CA LYS A 169 -20.88 15.35 17.41
C LYS A 169 -20.80 15.96 16.01
N PRO A 170 -19.63 16.28 15.43
CA PRO A 170 -19.58 16.86 14.09
C PRO A 170 -20.21 15.95 13.02
N ASN A 171 -20.00 14.63 13.11
CA ASN A 171 -20.63 13.68 12.18
C ASN A 171 -22.15 13.57 12.39
N LEU A 172 -22.67 13.68 13.62
CA LEU A 172 -24.11 13.76 13.87
C LEU A 172 -24.73 15.07 13.34
N MET A 173 -24.01 16.17 13.49
CA MET A 173 -24.44 17.50 13.04
C MET A 173 -24.46 17.65 11.52
N GLN A 174 -23.83 16.75 10.76
CA GLN A 174 -23.98 16.71 9.30
C GLN A 174 -25.36 16.25 8.85
N MET A 175 -26.09 15.49 9.69
CA MET A 175 -27.48 15.09 9.41
C MET A 175 -27.66 14.44 8.03
N HIS A 176 -26.71 13.59 7.64
CA HIS A 176 -26.66 13.01 6.30
C HIS A 176 -27.40 11.66 6.19
N SER A 177 -27.69 10.99 7.31
CA SER A 177 -28.34 9.68 7.34
C SER A 177 -29.07 9.41 8.65
N SER A 178 -29.69 8.24 8.78
CA SER A 178 -30.16 7.72 10.06
C SER A 178 -28.99 7.35 10.96
N TYR A 179 -29.12 7.58 12.27
CA TYR A 179 -28.07 7.32 13.25
C TYR A 179 -28.58 6.37 14.35
N CYS A 180 -27.72 5.42 14.73
CA CYS A 180 -27.87 4.63 15.95
C CYS A 180 -26.67 4.92 16.84
N VAL A 181 -26.92 5.50 18.02
CA VAL A 181 -25.86 6.02 18.89
C VAL A 181 -25.98 5.36 20.26
N THR A 182 -24.89 4.77 20.74
CA THR A 182 -24.76 4.36 22.13
C THR A 182 -24.26 5.55 22.94
N ASP A 183 -25.08 6.03 23.87
CA ASP A 183 -24.77 7.19 24.70
C ASP A 183 -24.78 6.83 26.19
N PRO A 184 -23.69 6.28 26.73
CA PRO A 184 -23.61 5.88 28.14
C PRO A 184 -23.80 7.05 29.11
N LYS A 185 -23.52 8.28 28.69
CA LYS A 185 -23.62 9.48 29.53
C LYS A 185 -24.94 10.23 29.36
N GLY A 186 -25.71 9.92 28.32
CA GLY A 186 -26.95 10.63 27.98
C GLY A 186 -26.76 12.08 27.54
N THR A 187 -25.53 12.50 27.21
CA THR A 187 -25.23 13.89 26.87
C THR A 187 -25.54 14.22 25.42
N ILE A 188 -25.40 13.25 24.51
CA ILE A 188 -25.50 13.48 23.06
C ILE A 188 -26.91 13.93 22.70
N VAL A 189 -27.94 13.26 23.25
CA VAL A 189 -29.33 13.62 22.98
C VAL A 189 -29.70 14.99 23.56
N ILE A 190 -29.12 15.38 24.70
CA ILE A 190 -29.34 16.70 25.31
C ILE A 190 -28.72 17.79 24.44
N GLU A 191 -27.51 17.55 23.93
CA GLU A 191 -26.73 18.56 23.22
C GLU A 191 -27.07 18.67 21.73
N CYS A 192 -27.41 17.56 21.07
CA CYS A 192 -27.67 17.50 19.62
C CYS A 192 -29.13 17.16 19.28
N GLY A 193 -29.92 16.67 20.24
CA GLY A 193 -31.27 16.16 19.97
C GLY A 193 -32.20 17.24 19.42
N LYS A 194 -32.19 18.45 19.99
CA LYS A 194 -33.06 19.52 19.50
C LYS A 194 -32.76 19.90 18.05
N MET A 195 -31.47 20.02 17.70
CA MET A 195 -31.03 20.27 16.32
C MET A 195 -31.49 19.16 15.37
N LEU A 196 -31.42 17.89 15.77
CA LEU A 196 -31.89 16.77 14.94
C LEU A 196 -33.41 16.84 14.74
N GLU A 197 -34.17 17.05 15.82
CA GLU A 197 -35.64 17.19 15.78
C GLU A 197 -36.07 18.33 14.84
N ASP A 198 -35.42 19.49 14.96
CA ASP A 198 -35.71 20.67 14.13
C ASP A 198 -35.41 20.44 12.63
N ASN A 199 -34.56 19.46 12.30
CA ASN A 199 -34.26 19.03 10.94
C ASN A 199 -35.06 17.78 10.51
N GLY A 200 -36.14 17.45 11.22
CA GLY A 200 -37.09 16.41 10.82
C GLY A 200 -36.71 14.99 11.23
N TYR A 201 -35.75 14.81 12.13
CA TYR A 201 -35.42 13.48 12.66
C TYR A 201 -36.44 13.03 13.71
N GLU A 202 -36.91 11.80 13.58
CA GLU A 202 -37.65 11.11 14.64
C GLU A 202 -36.65 10.49 15.63
N ILE A 203 -36.57 11.07 16.83
CA ILE A 203 -35.62 10.63 17.85
C ILE A 203 -36.25 9.54 18.72
N LYS A 204 -35.63 8.36 18.72
CA LYS A 204 -36.03 7.23 19.56
C LYS A 204 -34.97 6.92 20.61
N ILE A 205 -35.38 6.81 21.87
CA ILE A 205 -34.48 6.63 23.01
C ILE A 205 -34.84 5.34 23.77
N LEU A 206 -33.89 4.42 23.87
CA LEU A 206 -33.97 3.27 24.76
C LEU A 206 -33.01 3.50 25.95
N ASN A 207 -33.56 3.79 27.12
CA ASN A 207 -32.82 4.02 28.36
C ASN A 207 -33.03 2.83 29.31
N THR A 208 -31.95 2.08 29.53
CA THR A 208 -31.94 0.87 30.38
C THR A 208 -31.75 1.17 31.87
N ILE A 209 -31.51 2.43 32.24
CA ILE A 209 -31.35 2.86 33.65
C ILE A 209 -32.66 3.47 34.15
N ASN A 210 -33.22 4.44 33.41
CA ASN A 210 -34.45 5.11 33.78
C ASN A 210 -35.56 4.84 32.76
N PHE A 211 -36.34 3.78 33.02
CA PHE A 211 -37.45 3.37 32.16
C PHE A 211 -38.55 4.42 32.02
N LYS A 212 -38.70 5.36 32.97
CA LYS A 212 -39.69 6.46 32.84
C LYS A 212 -39.33 7.44 31.72
N LYS A 213 -38.04 7.55 31.38
CA LYS A 213 -37.51 8.39 30.29
C LYS A 213 -37.09 7.54 29.08
N SER A 214 -37.58 6.31 28.99
CA SER A 214 -37.28 5.39 27.91
C SER A 214 -38.52 5.15 27.06
N MET A 215 -38.32 4.96 25.76
CA MET A 215 -39.27 4.22 24.95
C MET A 215 -39.30 2.76 25.40
N LYS A 216 -40.45 2.11 25.19
CA LYS A 216 -40.60 0.68 25.47
C LYS A 216 -40.21 -0.10 24.23
N TYR A 217 -39.43 -1.16 24.41
CA TYR A 217 -39.05 -2.08 23.34
C TYR A 217 -39.73 -3.43 23.59
N ASN A 218 -40.44 -3.92 22.57
CA ASN A 218 -41.01 -5.26 22.57
C ASN A 218 -40.35 -6.08 21.43
N PRO A 219 -39.41 -7.00 21.73
CA PRO A 219 -38.76 -7.81 20.69
C PRO A 219 -39.74 -8.74 19.97
N PHE A 220 -40.82 -9.17 20.63
CA PHE A 220 -41.82 -10.06 20.02
C PHE A 220 -42.59 -9.39 18.89
N ALA A 221 -42.70 -8.06 18.88
CA ALA A 221 -43.35 -7.32 17.79
C ALA A 221 -42.61 -7.46 16.45
N TYR A 222 -41.34 -7.86 16.48
CA TYR A 222 -40.47 -8.00 15.30
C TYR A 222 -40.31 -9.44 14.82
N LEU A 223 -40.92 -10.42 15.50
CA LEU A 223 -40.92 -11.81 15.06
C LEU A 223 -41.86 -11.97 13.86
N ARG A 224 -41.32 -12.37 12.71
CA ARG A 224 -42.10 -12.64 11.48
C ARG A 224 -42.02 -14.09 11.05
N SER A 225 -41.03 -14.83 11.54
CA SER A 225 -40.81 -16.23 11.24
C SER A 225 -40.19 -16.95 12.43
N GLU A 226 -40.29 -18.28 12.45
CA GLU A 226 -39.64 -19.13 13.47
C GLU A 226 -38.12 -18.90 13.52
N LYS A 227 -37.50 -18.58 12.38
CA LYS A 227 -36.07 -18.23 12.31
C LYS A 227 -35.72 -16.99 13.14
N ASP A 228 -36.66 -16.05 13.29
CA ASP A 228 -36.42 -14.84 14.08
C ASP A 228 -36.47 -15.13 15.59
N ILE A 229 -37.20 -16.17 16.00
CA ILE A 229 -37.19 -16.66 17.38
C ILE A 229 -35.79 -17.15 17.73
N LEU A 230 -35.20 -17.98 16.86
CA LEU A 230 -33.84 -18.49 17.04
C LEU A 230 -32.81 -17.35 17.09
N LYS A 231 -32.92 -16.34 16.20
CA LYS A 231 -32.05 -15.15 16.24
C LYS A 231 -32.17 -14.38 17.55
N LEU A 232 -33.40 -14.16 18.02
CA LEU A 232 -33.65 -13.43 19.27
C LEU A 232 -33.03 -14.18 20.46
N VAL A 233 -33.30 -15.49 20.58
CA VAL A 233 -32.76 -16.34 21.63
C VAL A 233 -31.23 -16.36 21.59
N GLN A 234 -30.63 -16.58 20.42
CA GLN A 234 -29.18 -16.55 20.24
C GLN A 234 -28.58 -15.19 20.61
N THR A 235 -29.24 -14.09 20.24
CA THR A 235 -28.77 -12.74 20.57
C THR A 235 -28.78 -12.51 22.08
N ILE A 236 -29.83 -12.94 22.79
CA ILE A 236 -29.90 -12.82 24.25
C ILE A 236 -28.78 -13.63 24.89
N ILE A 237 -28.65 -14.92 24.52
CA ILE A 237 -27.64 -15.83 25.08
C ILE A 237 -26.23 -15.32 24.83
N ALA A 238 -25.92 -14.90 23.60
CA ALA A 238 -24.60 -14.40 23.24
C ALA A 238 -24.19 -13.17 24.06
N ASN A 239 -25.15 -12.34 24.47
CA ASN A 239 -24.90 -11.13 25.26
C ASN A 239 -24.99 -11.37 26.78
N THR A 240 -25.45 -12.54 27.24
CA THR A 240 -25.50 -12.90 28.67
C THR A 240 -24.41 -13.89 29.10
N LYS A 241 -23.69 -14.51 28.16
CA LYS A 241 -22.50 -15.32 28.46
C LYS A 241 -21.43 -14.42 29.11
N GLY A 242 -21.07 -14.71 30.35
CA GLY A 242 -19.98 -14.02 31.03
C GLY A 242 -18.62 -14.29 30.37
N GLU A 243 -17.70 -13.33 30.43
CA GLU A 243 -16.32 -13.53 29.98
C GLU A 243 -15.52 -14.36 31.01
N GLY A 244 -14.66 -15.28 30.54
CA GLY A 244 -13.73 -16.07 31.38
C GLY A 244 -14.21 -17.49 31.76
N GLU A 245 -13.61 -18.07 32.81
CA GLU A 245 -13.85 -19.45 33.29
C GLU A 245 -15.31 -19.77 33.68
N LYS A 246 -16.18 -18.76 33.80
CA LYS A 246 -17.62 -18.93 34.05
C LYS A 246 -18.45 -19.29 32.80
N ALA A 247 -17.82 -19.39 31.63
CA ALA A 247 -18.46 -19.84 30.39
C ALA A 247 -18.59 -21.38 30.27
N GLY A 248 -18.05 -22.13 31.24
CA GLY A 248 -17.80 -23.58 31.14
C GLY A 248 -19.04 -24.46 31.00
N GLU A 249 -20.15 -24.18 31.70
CA GLU A 249 -21.36 -25.03 31.64
C GLU A 249 -22.61 -24.21 31.95
N ASP A 250 -23.02 -23.36 31.01
CA ASP A 250 -24.28 -22.64 31.16
C ASP A 250 -25.39 -23.55 30.61
N PHE A 251 -26.02 -24.34 31.49
CA PHE A 251 -27.16 -25.25 31.21
C PHE A 251 -28.17 -24.66 30.19
N TRP A 252 -28.38 -23.35 30.25
CA TRP A 252 -29.27 -22.57 29.39
C TRP A 252 -28.84 -22.51 27.91
N VAL A 253 -27.53 -22.57 27.62
CA VAL A 253 -26.97 -22.60 26.26
C VAL A 253 -27.23 -23.95 25.60
N SER A 254 -27.16 -25.03 26.39
CA SER A 254 -27.40 -26.39 25.93
C SER A 254 -28.88 -26.66 25.68
N ALA A 255 -29.77 -26.10 26.52
CA ALA A 255 -31.22 -26.30 26.45
C ALA A 255 -31.93 -25.58 25.27
N THR A 256 -31.26 -24.63 24.61
CA THR A 256 -31.81 -23.86 23.48
C THR A 256 -31.27 -24.29 22.11
N CYS A 257 -30.29 -25.19 22.08
CA CYS A 257 -29.67 -25.71 20.86
C CYS A 257 -30.18 -27.10 20.43
N SER A 258 -31.25 -27.62 21.04
CA SER A 258 -31.90 -28.89 20.69
C SER A 258 -33.00 -28.73 19.66
#